data_AF-A0A3D3R9D9-F1
#
_entry.id   AF-A0A3D3R9D9-F1
#
_cell.length_a   1.000
_cell.length_b   1.000
_cell.length_c   1.000
_cell.angle_alpha   90.00
_cell.angle_beta   90.00
_cell.angle_gamma   90.00
#
_symmetry.space_group_name_H-M   'P 1'
#
loop_
_entity.id
_entity.type
_entity.pdbx_description
1 polymer ?
#
loop_
_entity_poly.entity_id
_entity_poly.type
_entity_poly.pdbx_seq_one_letter_code
_entity_poly.pdbx_strand_id
1 'polypeptide(L)'
;MSIPENAQWHIPEPQNPWKESTPFSKSELQQFLEEGIAAYPLTELDFKPVTYSDELVPAGKPTSPDQQPGVLQSGRGVQTFYTYVTDTATPIELQVTGGLIAHYRDRGNVKIELWKIGGASQTGERETFIVKDQSVPPDGKTRTVRLPTRETGMYRISVSDGGDRTSVNWKAGQLMVMPSSLDEPIVTSGRWSLYFYVPHGTKVIGVHGGDRGSIQDPTGKEQFSFKDRKANYYSIPVPAGSDGKLWKVNQAASPIRLLTVPPYFTRSATELLLPREVLQADSGLDE
;
A
#
# COMPACT_ATOMS: atom_id res chain seq x y z
N MET A 1 26.64 -8.06 -30.84
CA MET A 1 26.77 -6.81 -31.61
C MET A 1 27.92 -6.02 -31.02
N SER A 2 28.94 -5.70 -31.81
CA SER A 2 30.02 -4.79 -31.40
C SER A 2 29.69 -3.37 -31.83
N ILE A 3 30.07 -2.39 -31.01
CA ILE A 3 29.95 -0.97 -31.34
C ILE A 3 30.93 -0.67 -32.50
N PRO A 4 30.51 0.04 -33.57
CA PRO A 4 31.41 0.48 -34.63
C PRO A 4 32.60 1.27 -34.10
N GLU A 5 33.77 1.11 -34.73
CA GLU A 5 35.01 1.72 -34.26
C GLU A 5 34.93 3.25 -34.19
N ASN A 6 34.24 3.88 -35.15
CA ASN A 6 33.99 5.32 -35.17
C ASN A 6 32.91 5.79 -34.17
N ALA A 7 32.17 4.88 -33.54
CA ALA A 7 31.12 5.20 -32.58
C ALA A 7 31.51 4.88 -31.12
N GLN A 8 32.75 4.44 -30.87
CA GLN A 8 33.21 4.12 -29.52
C GLN A 8 33.17 5.34 -28.59
N TRP A 9 32.93 5.10 -27.30
CA TRP A 9 32.75 6.17 -26.30
C TRP A 9 33.93 7.14 -26.20
N HIS A 10 35.15 6.71 -26.49
CA HIS A 10 36.32 7.59 -26.42
C HIS A 10 36.45 8.55 -27.63
N ILE A 11 35.73 8.29 -28.73
CA ILE A 11 35.74 9.15 -29.92
C ILE A 11 35.00 10.46 -29.60
N PRO A 12 35.61 11.64 -29.85
CA PRO A 12 35.00 12.93 -29.56
C PRO A 12 33.77 13.17 -30.44
N GLU A 13 32.81 13.96 -29.95
CA GLU A 13 31.52 14.20 -30.60
C GLU A 13 31.60 14.57 -32.09
N PRO A 14 32.49 15.48 -32.55
CA PRO A 14 32.59 15.81 -33.97
C PRO A 14 32.97 14.64 -34.90
N GLN A 15 33.49 13.54 -34.34
CA GLN A 15 33.95 12.34 -35.06
C GLN A 15 33.08 11.11 -34.77
N ASN A 16 32.19 11.20 -33.78
CA ASN A 16 31.36 10.09 -33.34
C ASN A 16 29.92 10.30 -33.85
N PRO A 17 29.43 9.48 -34.80
CA PRO A 17 28.13 9.69 -35.42
C PRO A 17 26.94 9.41 -34.47
N TRP A 18 27.20 8.90 -33.27
CA TRP A 18 26.17 8.61 -32.26
C TRP A 18 26.19 9.58 -31.08
N LYS A 19 27.16 10.50 -31.02
CA LYS A 19 27.20 11.52 -29.99
C LYS A 19 26.62 12.80 -30.57
N GLU A 20 25.63 13.32 -29.89
CA GLU A 20 25.02 14.61 -30.19
C GLU A 20 24.60 15.25 -28.87
N SER A 21 25.19 16.38 -28.54
CA SER A 21 24.93 17.13 -27.31
C SER A 21 24.00 18.33 -27.55
N THR A 22 23.53 18.52 -28.78
CA THR A 22 22.54 19.55 -29.11
C THR A 22 21.25 19.28 -28.32
N PRO A 23 20.79 20.22 -27.48
CA PRO A 23 19.52 20.05 -26.79
C PRO A 23 18.37 19.98 -27.79
N PHE A 24 17.38 19.11 -27.53
CA PHE A 24 16.15 19.07 -28.32
C PHE A 24 15.49 20.46 -28.36
N SER A 25 15.07 20.85 -29.56
CA SER A 25 14.24 22.01 -29.77
C SER A 25 12.86 21.82 -29.14
N LYS A 26 12.15 22.93 -28.89
CA LYS A 26 10.76 22.88 -28.40
C LYS A 26 9.83 22.12 -29.35
N SER A 27 10.05 22.22 -30.65
CA SER A 27 9.27 21.50 -31.67
C SER A 27 9.50 19.99 -31.61
N GLU A 28 10.73 19.54 -31.41
CA GLU A 28 11.02 18.11 -31.26
C GLU A 28 10.40 17.55 -29.98
N LEU A 29 10.49 18.28 -28.87
CA LEU A 29 9.84 17.89 -27.62
C LEU A 29 8.32 17.81 -27.76
N GLN A 30 7.71 18.77 -28.46
CA GLN A 30 6.27 18.76 -28.73
C GLN A 30 5.89 17.58 -29.62
N GLN A 31 6.67 17.30 -30.67
CA GLN A 31 6.44 16.15 -31.55
C GLN A 31 6.53 14.83 -30.78
N PHE A 32 7.56 14.63 -29.95
CA PHE A 32 7.67 13.42 -29.12
C PHE A 32 6.49 13.27 -28.17
N LEU A 33 5.98 14.37 -27.62
CA LEU A 33 4.78 14.35 -26.78
C LEU A 33 3.53 13.95 -27.58
N GLU A 34 3.32 14.54 -28.74
CA GLU A 34 2.18 14.25 -29.62
C GLU A 34 2.20 12.81 -30.13
N GLU A 35 3.36 12.35 -30.63
CA GLU A 35 3.57 10.96 -31.05
C GLU A 35 3.37 10.00 -29.89
N GLY A 36 3.86 10.35 -28.70
CA GLY A 36 3.66 9.57 -27.48
C GLY A 36 2.18 9.45 -27.11
N ILE A 37 1.43 10.56 -27.12
CA ILE A 37 -0.02 10.56 -26.81
C ILE A 37 -0.79 9.76 -27.87
N ALA A 38 -0.43 9.89 -29.16
CA ALA A 38 -1.08 9.15 -30.24
C ALA A 38 -0.78 7.64 -30.18
N ALA A 39 0.46 7.25 -29.85
CA ALA A 39 0.86 5.86 -29.72
C ALA A 39 0.35 5.20 -28.43
N TYR A 40 0.18 5.99 -27.36
CA TYR A 40 -0.26 5.54 -26.05
C TYR A 40 -1.45 6.38 -25.56
N PRO A 41 -2.68 6.09 -26.05
CA PRO A 41 -3.86 6.82 -25.64
C PRO A 41 -4.00 6.85 -24.12
N LEU A 42 -4.21 8.06 -23.58
CA LEU A 42 -4.44 8.23 -22.15
C LEU A 42 -5.68 7.43 -21.75
N THR A 43 -5.56 6.68 -20.65
CA THR A 43 -6.71 5.97 -20.10
C THR A 43 -7.64 6.99 -19.45
N GLU A 44 -8.81 7.21 -20.06
CA GLU A 44 -9.87 7.99 -19.43
C GLU A 44 -10.50 7.17 -18.30
N LEU A 45 -10.50 7.73 -17.11
CA LEU A 45 -11.17 7.15 -15.95
C LEU A 45 -12.62 7.64 -15.93
N ASP A 46 -13.56 6.72 -15.73
CA ASP A 46 -14.98 7.02 -15.51
C ASP A 46 -15.29 7.47 -14.06
N PHE A 47 -14.25 7.73 -13.28
CA PHE A 47 -14.29 8.29 -11.92
C PHE A 47 -13.14 9.27 -11.72
N LYS A 48 -13.29 10.18 -10.75
CA LYS A 48 -12.24 11.10 -10.31
C LYS A 48 -11.52 10.50 -9.09
N PRO A 49 -10.20 10.20 -9.16
CA PRO A 49 -9.46 9.79 -7.98
C PRO A 49 -9.51 10.84 -6.88
N VAL A 50 -9.50 10.39 -5.63
CA VAL A 50 -9.51 11.22 -4.41
C VAL A 50 -8.19 11.01 -3.69
N THR A 51 -7.51 12.11 -3.39
CA THR A 51 -6.32 12.10 -2.53
C THR A 51 -6.75 12.31 -1.09
N TYR A 52 -6.30 11.42 -0.20
CA TYR A 52 -6.50 11.52 1.23
C TYR A 52 -5.18 11.86 1.91
N SER A 53 -5.25 12.50 3.07
CA SER A 53 -4.12 12.67 3.96
C SER A 53 -3.65 11.31 4.50
N ASP A 54 -2.40 11.28 4.92
CA ASP A 54 -1.77 10.20 5.66
C ASP A 54 -1.85 10.44 7.19
N GLU A 55 -2.67 11.39 7.65
CA GLU A 55 -2.92 11.61 9.08
C GLU A 55 -3.96 10.61 9.60
N LEU A 56 -3.50 9.39 9.87
CA LEU A 56 -4.39 8.32 10.28
C LEU A 56 -4.69 8.36 11.78
N VAL A 57 -5.96 8.17 12.10
CA VAL A 57 -6.48 8.11 13.46
C VAL A 57 -7.37 6.86 13.65
N PRO A 58 -7.53 6.37 14.89
CA PRO A 58 -8.44 5.26 15.17
C PRO A 58 -9.87 5.59 14.74
N ALA A 59 -10.46 4.73 13.91
CA ALA A 59 -11.81 4.95 13.38
C ALA A 59 -12.94 4.62 14.37
N GLY A 60 -12.61 4.02 15.52
CA GLY A 60 -13.59 3.39 16.39
C GLY A 60 -14.19 2.13 15.76
N LYS A 61 -15.42 1.77 16.15
CA LYS A 61 -16.14 0.62 15.56
C LYS A 61 -17.19 1.16 14.58
N PRO A 62 -16.90 1.25 13.26
CA PRO A 62 -17.91 1.66 12.28
C PRO A 62 -19.11 0.71 12.29
N THR A 63 -20.28 1.21 11.87
CA THR A 63 -21.53 0.45 11.78
C THR A 63 -21.44 -0.62 10.68
N SER A 64 -20.79 -1.74 10.97
CA SER A 64 -20.66 -2.89 10.07
C SER A 64 -21.17 -4.15 10.77
N PRO A 65 -21.79 -5.08 10.04
CA PRO A 65 -22.11 -6.40 10.58
C PRO A 65 -20.85 -7.05 11.17
N ASP A 66 -21.02 -7.89 12.20
CA ASP A 66 -19.90 -8.67 12.69
C ASP A 66 -19.43 -9.62 11.56
N GLN A 67 -18.17 -9.47 11.18
CA GLN A 67 -17.56 -10.15 10.05
C GLN A 67 -16.32 -10.91 10.52
N GLN A 68 -16.03 -12.04 9.87
CA GLN A 68 -14.80 -12.78 10.13
C GLN A 68 -13.58 -11.90 9.77
N PRO A 69 -12.50 -11.93 10.57
CA PRO A 69 -11.29 -11.19 10.24
C PRO A 69 -10.78 -11.50 8.83
N GLY A 70 -10.26 -10.46 8.19
CA GLY A 70 -9.54 -10.56 6.94
C GLY A 70 -8.28 -11.43 7.10
N VAL A 71 -7.88 -12.05 6.01
CA VAL A 71 -6.69 -12.88 5.89
C VAL A 71 -5.64 -12.12 5.11
N LEU A 72 -4.65 -11.59 5.83
CA LEU A 72 -3.40 -11.14 5.25
C LEU A 72 -2.51 -12.36 4.96
N GLN A 73 -1.79 -12.33 3.85
CA GLN A 73 -0.76 -13.32 3.52
C GLN A 73 0.64 -12.74 3.75
N SER A 74 1.66 -13.58 3.65
CA SER A 74 3.06 -13.09 3.62
C SER A 74 3.31 -12.16 2.44
N GLY A 75 4.23 -11.22 2.58
CA GLY A 75 4.73 -10.37 1.50
C GLY A 75 6.18 -10.70 1.15
N ARG A 76 6.67 -10.16 0.03
CA ARG A 76 8.06 -10.31 -0.42
C ARG A 76 8.63 -8.93 -0.72
N GLY A 77 9.84 -8.64 -0.27
CA GLY A 77 10.47 -7.32 -0.42
C GLY A 77 10.18 -6.46 0.82
N VAL A 78 9.69 -5.24 0.59
CA VAL A 78 9.37 -4.29 1.67
C VAL A 78 7.86 -4.27 1.89
N GLN A 79 7.42 -4.59 3.09
CA GLN A 79 6.04 -4.43 3.54
C GLN A 79 5.94 -3.21 4.44
N THR A 80 4.96 -2.35 4.20
CA THR A 80 4.64 -1.21 5.05
C THR A 80 3.35 -1.47 5.82
N PHE A 81 3.37 -1.14 7.11
CA PHE A 81 2.18 -1.11 7.95
C PHE A 81 2.12 0.22 8.69
N TYR A 82 0.91 0.77 8.83
CA TYR A 82 0.65 1.92 9.68
C TYR A 82 -0.13 1.47 10.91
N THR A 83 0.29 1.97 12.08
CA THR A 83 -0.33 1.65 13.38
C THR A 83 -0.53 2.93 14.18
N TYR A 84 -1.40 2.86 15.19
CA TYR A 84 -1.64 3.95 16.11
C TYR A 84 -1.52 3.43 17.54
N VAL A 85 -0.66 4.07 18.32
CA VAL A 85 -0.38 3.73 19.70
C VAL A 85 -1.24 4.60 20.60
N THR A 86 -2.15 3.99 21.34
CA THR A 86 -3.00 4.67 22.33
C THR A 86 -2.49 4.50 23.76
N ASP A 87 -1.64 3.49 24.00
CA ASP A 87 -1.00 3.19 25.27
C ASP A 87 0.49 2.87 25.03
N THR A 88 1.37 3.56 25.76
CA THR A 88 2.82 3.39 25.66
C THR A 88 3.39 2.39 26.67
N ALA A 89 2.56 1.86 27.59
CA ALA A 89 2.99 0.82 28.52
C ALA A 89 3.20 -0.53 27.81
N THR A 90 2.52 -0.76 26.70
CA THR A 90 2.56 -2.01 25.94
C THR A 90 3.30 -1.81 24.61
N PRO A 91 4.38 -2.57 24.31
CA PRO A 91 5.04 -2.48 23.01
C PRO A 91 4.13 -3.02 21.89
N ILE A 92 4.42 -2.61 20.67
CA ILE A 92 3.84 -3.23 19.48
C ILE A 92 4.43 -4.64 19.37
N GLU A 93 3.58 -5.67 19.45
CA GLU A 93 4.01 -7.07 19.30
C GLU A 93 3.66 -7.60 17.90
N LEU A 94 4.68 -8.11 17.21
CA LEU A 94 4.54 -8.76 15.91
C LEU A 94 4.98 -10.22 16.00
N GLN A 95 4.23 -11.13 15.39
CA GLN A 95 4.63 -12.50 15.11
C GLN A 95 5.18 -12.55 13.68
N VAL A 96 6.50 -12.75 13.54
CA VAL A 96 7.21 -12.64 12.28
C VAL A 96 7.87 -13.96 11.91
N THR A 97 7.70 -14.37 10.66
CA THR A 97 8.33 -15.56 10.08
C THR A 97 9.08 -15.17 8.82
N GLY A 98 10.41 -15.13 8.88
CA GLY A 98 11.28 -14.96 7.72
C GLY A 98 11.68 -16.30 7.10
N GLY A 99 12.26 -16.29 5.89
CA GLY A 99 12.74 -17.52 5.28
C GLY A 99 11.67 -18.43 4.73
N LEU A 100 10.57 -17.88 4.21
CA LEU A 100 9.49 -18.69 3.65
C LEU A 100 9.86 -19.31 2.29
N ILE A 101 10.96 -18.87 1.65
CA ILE A 101 11.50 -19.48 0.44
C ILE A 101 12.86 -20.10 0.76
N ALA A 102 12.90 -21.43 0.93
CA ALA A 102 14.11 -22.13 1.39
C ALA A 102 15.41 -21.78 0.64
N HIS A 103 15.33 -21.52 -0.67
CA HIS A 103 16.48 -21.18 -1.51
C HIS A 103 16.98 -19.74 -1.39
N TYR A 104 16.32 -18.85 -0.64
CA TYR A 104 16.71 -17.44 -0.46
C TYR A 104 17.10 -17.09 0.99
N ARG A 105 17.29 -18.10 1.83
CA ARG A 105 17.61 -17.95 3.26
C ARG A 105 19.03 -17.46 3.55
N ASP A 106 19.83 -17.27 2.51
CA ASP A 106 21.17 -16.69 2.57
C ASP A 106 21.17 -15.16 2.55
N ARG A 107 20.00 -14.51 2.43
CA ARG A 107 19.86 -13.04 2.28
C ARG A 107 19.83 -12.25 3.59
N GLY A 108 20.03 -12.94 4.71
CA GLY A 108 20.12 -12.36 6.04
C GLY A 108 18.78 -12.25 6.76
N ASN A 109 18.83 -11.71 7.98
CA ASN A 109 17.67 -11.59 8.85
C ASN A 109 16.65 -10.57 8.32
N VAL A 110 15.39 -10.79 8.65
CA VAL A 110 14.32 -9.81 8.43
C VAL A 110 14.68 -8.52 9.16
N LYS A 111 14.58 -7.38 8.48
CA LYS A 111 14.83 -6.05 9.03
C LYS A 111 13.49 -5.39 9.30
N ILE A 112 13.25 -5.00 10.54
CA ILE A 112 12.02 -4.34 10.96
C ILE A 112 12.41 -2.97 11.51
N GLU A 113 11.84 -1.92 10.94
CA GLU A 113 12.10 -0.55 11.38
C GLU A 113 10.80 0.10 11.83
N LEU A 114 10.84 0.75 12.99
CA LEU A 114 9.74 1.53 13.54
C LEU A 114 10.07 3.02 13.41
N TRP A 115 9.13 3.77 12.86
CA TRP A 115 9.23 5.21 12.65
C TRP A 115 8.00 5.87 13.25
N LYS A 116 8.19 6.93 14.05
CA LYS A 116 7.08 7.78 14.53
C LYS A 116 6.70 8.75 13.42
N ILE A 117 5.41 8.89 13.14
CA ILE A 117 4.88 9.90 12.20
C ILE A 117 4.29 11.05 13.01
N GLY A 118 4.79 12.26 12.75
CA GLY A 118 4.43 13.49 13.46
C GLY A 118 4.89 13.50 14.93
N GLY A 119 4.67 14.61 15.62
CA GLY A 119 5.18 14.85 16.98
C GLY A 119 6.47 15.65 16.97
N ALA A 120 7.16 15.71 18.12
CA ALA A 120 8.39 16.48 18.24
C ALA A 120 9.53 15.83 17.45
N SER A 121 10.09 16.56 16.48
CA SER A 121 11.24 16.14 15.68
C SER A 121 12.40 17.09 15.92
N GLN A 122 13.60 16.54 16.18
CA GLN A 122 14.82 17.35 16.36
C GLN A 122 15.29 17.99 15.05
N THR A 123 15.00 17.33 13.92
CA THR A 123 15.41 17.74 12.57
C THR A 123 14.29 18.46 11.81
N GLY A 124 13.08 18.53 12.38
CA GLY A 124 11.88 19.04 11.71
C GLY A 124 11.26 18.07 10.70
N GLU A 125 11.83 16.87 10.56
CA GLU A 125 11.29 15.82 9.69
C GLU A 125 9.97 15.27 10.23
N ARG A 126 9.04 14.98 9.32
CA ARG A 126 7.73 14.39 9.65
C ARG A 126 7.87 13.00 10.28
N GLU A 127 8.85 12.22 9.85
CA GLU A 127 9.11 10.89 10.39
C GLU A 127 10.37 10.89 11.24
N THR A 128 10.29 10.27 12.42
CA THR A 128 11.45 10.09 13.31
C THR A 128 11.73 8.61 13.51
N PHE A 129 12.95 8.18 13.21
CA PHE A 129 13.40 6.80 13.45
C PHE A 129 13.37 6.47 14.95
N ILE A 130 12.81 5.32 15.31
CA ILE A 130 12.69 4.88 16.70
C ILE A 130 13.60 3.70 17.00
N VAL A 131 13.47 2.62 16.23
CA VAL A 131 14.23 1.39 16.44
C VAL A 131 14.33 0.58 15.17
N LYS A 132 15.38 -0.24 15.11
CA LYS A 132 15.57 -1.29 14.13
C LYS A 132 15.76 -2.62 14.85
N ASP A 133 14.99 -3.63 14.44
CA ASP A 133 15.13 -5.01 14.85
C ASP A 133 15.63 -5.85 13.67
N GLN A 134 16.54 -6.77 13.95
CA GLN A 134 17.04 -7.76 13.00
C GLN A 134 17.13 -9.15 13.67
N SER A 135 16.27 -9.43 14.63
CA SER A 135 16.36 -10.62 15.48
C SER A 135 15.77 -11.88 14.83
N VAL A 136 15.10 -11.75 13.68
CA VAL A 136 14.39 -12.84 13.01
C VAL A 136 15.23 -13.41 11.86
N PRO A 137 15.92 -14.54 12.06
CA PRO A 137 16.66 -15.20 10.99
C PRO A 137 15.71 -15.80 9.94
N PRO A 138 16.20 -16.02 8.71
CA PRO A 138 15.43 -16.59 7.62
C PRO A 138 15.35 -18.13 7.74
N ASP A 139 14.85 -18.68 8.84
CA ASP A 139 14.81 -20.13 9.07
C ASP A 139 13.42 -20.75 8.98
N GLY A 140 12.40 -19.96 8.63
CA GLY A 140 11.01 -20.39 8.54
C GLY A 140 10.31 -20.53 9.90
N LYS A 141 10.94 -20.11 11.01
CA LYS A 141 10.33 -20.19 12.35
C LYS A 141 9.75 -18.84 12.76
N THR A 142 8.52 -18.86 13.28
CA THR A 142 7.84 -17.69 13.82
C THR A 142 8.51 -17.22 15.11
N ARG A 143 8.73 -15.91 15.24
CA ARG A 143 9.28 -15.26 16.42
C ARG A 143 8.45 -14.04 16.78
N THR A 144 8.38 -13.76 18.08
CA THR A 144 7.78 -12.52 18.58
C THR A 144 8.82 -11.41 18.58
N VAL A 145 8.51 -10.32 17.88
CA VAL A 145 9.28 -9.07 17.87
C VAL A 145 8.48 -8.04 18.65
N ARG A 146 9.16 -7.31 19.54
CA ARG A 146 8.57 -6.27 20.40
C ARG A 146 9.19 -4.94 20.05
N LEU A 147 8.39 -4.03 19.50
CA LEU A 147 8.85 -2.69 19.13
C LEU A 147 8.41 -1.71 20.23
N PRO A 148 9.35 -1.08 20.96
CA PRO A 148 9.02 -0.15 22.03
C PRO A 148 8.42 1.15 21.48
N THR A 149 7.44 1.68 22.20
CA THR A 149 6.76 2.95 21.90
C THR A 149 6.86 3.85 23.12
N ARG A 150 7.27 5.10 22.94
CA ARG A 150 7.43 6.07 24.05
C ARG A 150 6.35 7.13 24.07
N GLU A 151 5.72 7.36 22.92
CA GLU A 151 4.71 8.37 22.71
C GLU A 151 3.48 7.74 22.05
N THR A 152 2.31 8.30 22.34
CA THR A 152 1.09 7.94 21.61
C THR A 152 1.09 8.53 20.20
N GLY A 153 0.19 8.05 19.35
CA GLY A 153 0.02 8.55 17.98
C GLY A 153 0.46 7.56 16.92
N MET A 154 0.64 8.08 15.70
CA MET A 154 0.86 7.28 14.50
C MET A 154 2.31 6.82 14.35
N TYR A 155 2.49 5.59 13.90
CA TYR A 155 3.78 5.00 13.56
C TYR A 155 3.71 4.24 12.23
N ARG A 156 4.84 4.19 11.54
CA ARG A 156 5.09 3.34 10.37
C ARG A 156 6.04 2.21 10.75
N ILE A 157 5.68 1.00 10.34
CA ILE A 157 6.51 -0.19 10.45
C ILE A 157 6.92 -0.59 9.03
N SER A 158 8.23 -0.64 8.79
CA SER A 158 8.78 -1.19 7.54
C SER A 158 9.41 -2.55 7.83
N VAL A 159 9.01 -3.55 7.05
CA VAL A 159 9.57 -4.90 7.13
C VAL A 159 10.23 -5.26 5.81
N SER A 160 11.54 -5.45 5.80
CA SER A 160 12.33 -5.80 4.62
C SER A 160 13.02 -7.15 4.81
N ASP A 161 12.92 -8.02 3.80
CA ASP A 161 13.35 -9.42 3.90
C ASP A 161 14.36 -9.85 2.84
N GLY A 162 14.98 -8.90 2.12
CA GLY A 162 15.88 -9.21 1.00
C GLY A 162 15.19 -10.00 -0.13
N GLY A 163 13.86 -10.06 -0.17
CA GLY A 163 13.09 -10.83 -1.13
C GLY A 163 12.96 -12.32 -0.80
N ASP A 164 13.15 -12.73 0.46
CA ASP A 164 13.01 -14.12 0.94
C ASP A 164 11.58 -14.48 1.41
N ARG A 165 10.66 -13.51 1.33
CA ARG A 165 9.24 -13.62 1.72
C ARG A 165 9.06 -13.78 3.24
N THR A 166 8.28 -12.88 3.81
CA THR A 166 8.04 -12.77 5.25
C THR A 166 6.57 -12.72 5.58
N SER A 167 6.14 -13.51 6.56
CA SER A 167 4.82 -13.35 7.18
C SER A 167 4.94 -12.45 8.41
N VAL A 168 4.01 -11.49 8.52
CA VAL A 168 3.87 -10.60 9.67
C VAL A 168 2.43 -10.72 10.16
N ASN A 169 2.27 -11.02 11.44
CA ASN A 169 0.98 -11.08 12.11
C ASN A 169 1.03 -10.27 13.41
N TRP A 170 -0.13 -9.80 13.87
CA TRP A 170 -0.27 -9.11 15.15
C TRP A 170 -1.54 -9.58 15.86
N LYS A 171 -1.64 -9.26 17.15
CA LYS A 171 -2.81 -9.58 17.97
C LYS A 171 -4.08 -8.97 17.37
N ALA A 172 -5.19 -9.70 17.43
CA ALA A 172 -6.48 -9.19 17.00
C ALA A 172 -6.86 -7.91 17.76
N GLY A 173 -7.35 -6.90 17.04
CA GLY A 173 -7.76 -5.61 17.60
C GLY A 173 -6.62 -4.62 17.84
N GLN A 174 -5.36 -4.99 17.59
CA GLN A 174 -4.30 -4.00 17.51
C GLN A 174 -4.44 -3.20 16.21
N LEU A 175 -4.56 -1.89 16.35
CA LEU A 175 -4.74 -0.94 15.24
C LEU A 175 -3.63 -1.10 14.21
N MET A 176 -3.99 -1.49 12.99
CA MET A 176 -3.03 -1.77 11.94
C MET A 176 -3.73 -1.72 10.59
N VAL A 177 -3.13 -0.96 9.68
CA VAL A 177 -3.57 -0.89 8.29
C VAL A 177 -2.40 -1.06 7.33
N MET A 178 -2.70 -1.50 6.12
CA MET A 178 -1.74 -1.65 5.04
C MET A 178 -2.12 -0.69 3.90
N PRO A 179 -1.20 0.15 3.43
CA PRO A 179 -1.47 1.02 2.29
C PRO A 179 -1.69 0.22 1.02
N SER A 180 -2.52 0.75 0.13
CA SER A 180 -2.67 0.29 -1.25
C SER A 180 -3.15 1.41 -2.17
N SER A 181 -2.29 2.40 -2.38
CA SER A 181 -2.49 3.50 -3.34
C SER A 181 -1.84 3.17 -4.70
N LEU A 182 -1.83 4.13 -5.63
CA LEU A 182 -1.05 4.00 -6.87
C LEU A 182 0.46 3.87 -6.60
N ASP A 183 0.96 4.72 -5.71
CA ASP A 183 2.39 4.86 -5.40
C ASP A 183 2.87 3.81 -4.38
N GLU A 184 2.01 3.45 -3.42
CA GLU A 184 2.31 2.46 -2.38
C GLU A 184 1.27 1.32 -2.41
N PRO A 185 1.40 0.35 -3.34
CA PRO A 185 0.51 -0.79 -3.40
C PRO A 185 0.77 -1.78 -2.27
N ILE A 186 -0.27 -2.49 -1.82
CA ILE A 186 -0.11 -3.54 -0.82
C ILE A 186 0.87 -4.62 -1.29
N VAL A 187 1.80 -4.99 -0.40
CA VAL A 187 2.78 -6.06 -0.65
C VAL A 187 2.33 -7.35 0.03
N THR A 188 1.90 -8.30 -0.78
CA THR A 188 1.33 -9.58 -0.35
C THR A 188 1.61 -10.65 -1.40
N SER A 189 1.59 -11.91 -1.00
CA SER A 189 1.90 -13.09 -1.81
C SER A 189 0.95 -14.22 -1.46
N GLY A 190 0.09 -14.60 -2.41
CA GLY A 190 -0.95 -15.61 -2.22
C GLY A 190 -2.35 -15.02 -2.26
N ARG A 191 -3.34 -15.79 -1.81
CA ARG A 191 -4.75 -15.35 -1.76
C ARG A 191 -5.02 -14.59 -0.47
N TRP A 192 -5.32 -13.31 -0.58
CA TRP A 192 -5.63 -12.46 0.56
C TRP A 192 -7.06 -11.94 0.50
N SER A 193 -7.63 -11.66 1.67
CA SER A 193 -8.96 -11.06 1.80
C SER A 193 -8.91 -10.00 2.89
N LEU A 194 -9.07 -8.71 2.57
CA LEU A 194 -8.99 -7.62 3.54
C LEU A 194 -10.13 -6.63 3.35
N TYR A 195 -10.41 -5.87 4.41
CA TYR A 195 -11.44 -4.86 4.43
C TYR A 195 -10.88 -3.48 4.13
N PHE A 196 -11.70 -2.62 3.53
CA PHE A 196 -11.43 -1.20 3.34
C PHE A 196 -12.73 -0.43 3.64
N TYR A 197 -12.58 0.85 4.00
CA TYR A 197 -13.72 1.69 4.33
C TYR A 197 -14.22 2.45 3.11
N VAL A 198 -15.54 2.56 2.97
CA VAL A 198 -16.20 3.39 1.95
C VAL A 198 -16.86 4.55 2.68
N PRO A 199 -16.33 5.79 2.57
CA PRO A 199 -16.88 6.97 3.25
C PRO A 199 -18.33 7.28 2.87
N HIS A 200 -19.05 8.00 3.73
CA HIS A 200 -20.40 8.46 3.44
C HIS A 200 -20.45 9.30 2.16
N GLY A 201 -21.53 9.14 1.41
CA GLY A 201 -21.74 9.85 0.15
C GLY A 201 -20.98 9.27 -1.05
N THR A 202 -20.04 8.33 -0.86
CA THR A 202 -19.32 7.68 -1.96
C THR A 202 -20.29 7.02 -2.93
N LYS A 203 -20.18 7.35 -4.23
CA LYS A 203 -21.03 6.81 -5.30
C LYS A 203 -20.35 5.71 -6.12
N VAL A 204 -19.03 5.79 -6.25
CA VAL A 204 -18.22 4.86 -7.04
C VAL A 204 -16.93 4.54 -6.28
N ILE A 205 -16.62 3.26 -6.20
CA ILE A 205 -15.31 2.75 -5.77
C ILE A 205 -14.48 2.57 -7.03
N GLY A 206 -13.53 3.46 -7.26
CA GLY A 206 -12.52 3.32 -8.31
C GLY A 206 -11.36 2.48 -7.79
N VAL A 207 -10.96 1.47 -8.57
CA VAL A 207 -9.81 0.62 -8.25
C VAL A 207 -8.91 0.42 -9.46
N HIS A 208 -7.63 0.16 -9.21
CA HIS A 208 -6.74 -0.45 -10.19
C HIS A 208 -6.33 -1.85 -9.71
N GLY A 209 -6.65 -2.87 -10.49
CA GLY A 209 -6.43 -4.27 -10.13
C GLY A 209 -6.85 -5.22 -11.24
N GLY A 210 -6.89 -6.52 -10.98
CA GLY A 210 -7.26 -7.53 -11.97
C GLY A 210 -6.91 -8.97 -11.55
N ASP A 211 -6.91 -9.87 -12.53
CA ASP A 211 -6.62 -11.31 -12.44
C ASP A 211 -7.66 -12.12 -11.66
N ARG A 212 -7.69 -12.01 -10.34
CA ARG A 212 -8.54 -12.84 -9.48
C ARG A 212 -8.94 -12.12 -8.21
N GLY A 213 -10.05 -12.58 -7.65
CA GLY A 213 -10.68 -12.02 -6.45
C GLY A 213 -11.97 -11.28 -6.78
N SER A 214 -12.59 -10.70 -5.77
CA SER A 214 -13.80 -9.88 -5.93
C SER A 214 -13.87 -8.76 -4.91
N ILE A 215 -14.73 -7.78 -5.18
CA ILE A 215 -15.15 -6.76 -4.22
C ILE A 215 -16.55 -7.16 -3.72
N GLN A 216 -16.68 -7.26 -2.40
CA GLN A 216 -17.92 -7.56 -1.71
C GLN A 216 -18.39 -6.35 -0.93
N ASP A 217 -19.71 -6.17 -0.90
CA ASP A 217 -20.37 -5.17 -0.08
C ASP A 217 -20.37 -5.56 1.42
N PRO A 218 -20.89 -4.72 2.32
CA PRO A 218 -20.91 -5.00 3.75
C PRO A 218 -21.72 -6.24 4.15
N THR A 219 -22.62 -6.74 3.29
CA THR A 219 -23.39 -7.97 3.51
C THR A 219 -22.64 -9.23 3.05
N GLY A 220 -21.48 -9.06 2.40
CA GLY A 220 -20.70 -10.14 1.80
C GLY A 220 -21.13 -10.49 0.38
N LYS A 221 -22.10 -9.77 -0.21
CA LYS A 221 -22.53 -9.97 -1.59
C LYS A 221 -21.47 -9.40 -2.53
N GLU A 222 -21.11 -10.18 -3.55
CA GLU A 222 -20.21 -9.76 -4.61
C GLU A 222 -20.84 -8.63 -5.45
N GLN A 223 -20.13 -7.50 -5.53
CA GLN A 223 -20.48 -6.35 -6.37
C GLN A 223 -19.60 -6.28 -7.62
N PHE A 224 -18.41 -6.89 -7.58
CA PHE A 224 -17.49 -6.90 -8.72
C PHE A 224 -16.55 -8.10 -8.67
N SER A 225 -16.34 -8.75 -9.81
CA SER A 225 -15.41 -9.88 -9.96
C SER A 225 -14.20 -9.48 -10.80
N PHE A 226 -12.99 -9.73 -10.29
CA PHE A 226 -11.74 -9.59 -11.04
C PHE A 226 -11.41 -10.83 -11.88
N LYS A 227 -12.18 -11.92 -11.74
CA LYS A 227 -11.92 -13.17 -12.44
C LYS A 227 -11.83 -12.94 -13.96
N ASP A 228 -10.75 -13.43 -14.55
CA ASP A 228 -10.46 -13.36 -15.99
C ASP A 228 -10.35 -11.92 -16.54
N ARG A 229 -10.23 -10.92 -15.66
CA ARG A 229 -10.00 -9.52 -16.03
C ARG A 229 -8.51 -9.21 -16.05
N LYS A 230 -8.08 -8.41 -17.02
CA LYS A 230 -6.71 -7.87 -17.06
C LYS A 230 -6.51 -6.87 -15.91
N ALA A 231 -5.25 -6.58 -15.58
CA ALA A 231 -4.96 -5.44 -14.71
C ALA A 231 -5.40 -4.15 -15.42
N ASN A 232 -6.38 -3.44 -14.84
CA ASN A 232 -6.88 -2.17 -15.36
C ASN A 232 -7.60 -1.38 -14.25
N TYR A 233 -8.07 -0.18 -14.61
CA TYR A 233 -8.98 0.62 -13.83
C TYR A 233 -10.42 0.09 -13.96
N TYR A 234 -11.12 0.05 -12.83
CA TYR A 234 -12.51 -0.39 -12.75
C TYR A 234 -13.32 0.51 -11.82
N SER A 235 -14.54 0.80 -12.25
CA SER A 235 -15.57 1.47 -11.45
C SER A 235 -16.56 0.46 -10.89
N ILE A 236 -16.79 0.53 -9.57
CA ILE A 236 -17.81 -0.27 -8.89
C ILE A 236 -18.83 0.70 -8.26
N PRO A 237 -20.11 0.67 -8.66
CA PRO A 237 -21.12 1.52 -8.05
C PRO A 237 -21.32 1.13 -6.58
N VAL A 238 -21.55 2.13 -5.73
CA VAL A 238 -21.90 1.94 -4.32
C VAL A 238 -23.43 1.98 -4.20
N PRO A 239 -24.08 0.86 -3.86
CA PRO A 239 -25.52 0.85 -3.63
C PRO A 239 -25.90 1.78 -2.47
N ALA A 240 -27.09 2.37 -2.54
CA ALA A 240 -27.60 3.24 -1.49
C ALA A 240 -27.59 2.53 -0.13
N GLY A 241 -27.02 3.18 0.89
CA GLY A 241 -26.91 2.64 2.25
C GLY A 241 -25.78 1.64 2.46
N SER A 242 -24.92 1.42 1.47
CA SER A 242 -23.69 0.63 1.59
C SER A 242 -22.43 1.47 1.86
N ASP A 243 -22.53 2.79 1.78
CA ASP A 243 -21.52 3.74 2.23
C ASP A 243 -21.49 3.86 3.77
N GLY A 244 -20.41 4.45 4.30
CA GLY A 244 -20.13 4.53 5.75
C GLY A 244 -19.76 3.18 6.39
N LYS A 245 -19.38 2.18 5.59
CA LYS A 245 -19.24 0.77 6.01
C LYS A 245 -17.98 0.13 5.46
N LEU A 246 -17.59 -1.00 6.07
CA LEU A 246 -16.52 -1.82 5.55
C LEU A 246 -16.97 -2.67 4.35
N TRP A 247 -16.21 -2.55 3.29
CA TRP A 247 -16.25 -3.40 2.11
C TRP A 247 -15.05 -4.33 2.12
N LYS A 248 -15.11 -5.41 1.34
CA LYS A 248 -14.07 -6.45 1.34
C LYS A 248 -13.52 -6.69 -0.05
N VAL A 249 -12.20 -6.66 -0.18
CA VAL A 249 -11.53 -7.38 -1.26
C VAL A 249 -11.40 -8.83 -0.81
N ASN A 250 -11.93 -9.76 -1.61
CA ASN A 250 -11.97 -11.17 -1.27
C ASN A 250 -11.14 -12.00 -2.27
N GLN A 251 -10.23 -12.83 -1.74
CA GLN A 251 -9.45 -13.81 -2.50
C GLN A 251 -8.61 -13.24 -3.66
N ALA A 252 -8.12 -12.00 -3.51
CA ALA A 252 -7.24 -11.37 -4.49
C ALA A 252 -5.87 -12.07 -4.56
N ALA A 253 -5.28 -12.18 -5.76
CA ALA A 253 -3.89 -12.65 -5.96
C ALA A 253 -2.89 -11.51 -6.04
N SER A 254 -3.34 -10.39 -6.57
CA SER A 254 -2.52 -9.26 -6.97
C SER A 254 -2.91 -8.03 -6.15
N PRO A 255 -2.04 -7.03 -6.04
CA PRO A 255 -2.38 -5.80 -5.35
C PRO A 255 -3.60 -5.11 -6.00
N ILE A 256 -4.59 -4.76 -5.19
CA ILE A 256 -5.74 -3.94 -5.58
C ILE A 256 -5.51 -2.55 -5.01
N ARG A 257 -5.43 -1.54 -5.87
CA ARG A 257 -5.18 -0.14 -5.48
C ARG A 257 -6.51 0.59 -5.40
N LEU A 258 -6.71 1.34 -4.33
CA LEU A 258 -7.94 2.09 -4.07
C LEU A 258 -7.74 3.54 -4.51
N LEU A 259 -8.70 4.09 -5.25
CA LEU A 259 -8.52 5.38 -5.95
C LEU A 259 -9.54 6.44 -5.55
N THR A 260 -10.74 6.06 -5.08
CA THR A 260 -11.78 7.02 -4.67
C THR A 260 -12.12 6.93 -3.18
N VAL A 261 -11.57 5.94 -2.48
CA VAL A 261 -11.77 5.67 -1.06
C VAL A 261 -10.40 5.65 -0.36
N PRO A 262 -10.34 5.80 0.98
CA PRO A 262 -9.07 5.80 1.70
C PRO A 262 -8.24 4.56 1.36
N PRO A 263 -6.96 4.71 0.95
CA PRO A 263 -6.19 3.64 0.35
C PRO A 263 -5.55 2.72 1.40
N TYR A 264 -6.36 2.25 2.36
CA TYR A 264 -5.92 1.45 3.49
C TYR A 264 -6.77 0.20 3.66
N PHE A 265 -6.10 -0.93 3.68
CA PHE A 265 -6.69 -2.21 4.04
C PHE A 265 -6.54 -2.49 5.53
N THR A 266 -7.48 -3.23 6.11
CA THR A 266 -7.43 -3.72 7.49
C THR A 266 -7.98 -5.14 7.58
N ARG A 267 -7.66 -5.87 8.66
CA ARG A 267 -8.25 -7.19 8.92
C ARG A 267 -9.64 -7.08 9.53
N SER A 268 -9.98 -5.99 10.21
CA SER A 268 -11.30 -5.84 10.83
C SER A 268 -11.60 -4.40 11.22
N ALA A 269 -12.86 -4.12 11.53
CA ALA A 269 -13.30 -2.81 12.04
C ALA A 269 -12.53 -2.34 13.28
N THR A 270 -12.14 -3.24 14.19
CA THR A 270 -11.44 -2.85 15.42
C THR A 270 -9.96 -2.52 15.19
N GLU A 271 -9.41 -2.85 14.02
CA GLU A 271 -8.03 -2.53 13.64
C GLU A 271 -7.96 -1.31 12.70
N LEU A 272 -9.10 -0.72 12.36
CA LEU A 272 -9.21 0.30 11.32
C LEU A 272 -8.62 1.64 11.78
N LEU A 273 -7.78 2.17 10.91
CA LEU A 273 -7.33 3.56 10.93
C LEU A 273 -7.87 4.24 9.68
N LEU A 274 -8.30 5.50 9.81
CA LEU A 274 -8.77 6.32 8.70
C LEU A 274 -8.08 7.69 8.70
N PRO A 275 -7.93 8.31 7.53
CA PRO A 275 -7.57 9.72 7.44
C PRO A 275 -8.52 10.56 8.30
N ARG A 276 -7.97 11.51 9.07
CA ARG A 276 -8.73 12.34 10.00
C ARG A 276 -9.92 13.02 9.33
N GLU A 277 -9.74 13.54 8.12
CA GLU A 277 -10.77 14.25 7.37
C GLU A 277 -11.96 13.36 6.99
N VAL A 278 -11.75 12.05 6.84
CA VAL A 278 -12.83 11.09 6.58
C VAL A 278 -13.71 10.95 7.81
N LEU A 279 -13.11 10.85 8.99
CA LEU A 279 -13.88 10.76 10.24
C LEU A 279 -14.64 12.05 10.53
N GLN A 280 -14.05 13.21 10.25
CA GLN A 280 -14.72 14.51 10.43
C GLN A 280 -15.95 14.59 9.51
N ALA A 281 -15.78 14.29 8.22
CA ALA A 281 -16.88 14.30 7.26
C ALA A 281 -18.00 13.30 7.63
N ASP A 282 -17.65 12.10 8.07
CA ASP A 282 -18.62 11.03 8.32
C ASP A 282 -19.29 11.10 9.71
N SER A 283 -18.66 11.76 10.69
CA SER A 283 -19.24 11.96 12.02
C SER A 283 -20.19 13.16 12.10
N GLY A 284 -20.23 14.01 11.06
CA GLY A 284 -20.97 15.27 11.09
C GLY A 284 -20.46 16.27 12.13
N LEU A 285 -19.26 16.04 12.66
CA LEU A 285 -18.55 16.96 13.54
C LEU A 285 -17.78 17.94 12.66
N ASP A 286 -18.48 18.96 12.17
CA ASP A 286 -17.84 20.24 11.89
C ASP A 286 -17.25 20.77 13.22
N GLU A 287 -16.03 21.33 13.17
CA GLU A 287 -15.31 21.87 14.34
C GLU A 287 -16.14 22.81 15.23
#